data_AF-A0A1G3PA08-F1
#
_entry.id   AF-A0A1G3PA08-F1
#
_cell.length_a   1.000
_cell.length_b   1.000
_cell.length_c   1.000
_cell.angle_alpha   90.00
_cell.angle_beta   90.00
_cell.angle_gamma   90.00
#
_symmetry.space_group_name_H-M   'P 1'
#
loop_
_entity.id
_entity.type
_entity.pdbx_description
1 polymer ?
#
loop_
_entity_poly.entity_id
_entity_poly.type
_entity_poly.pdbx_seq_one_letter_code
_entity_poly.pdbx_strand_id
1 'polypeptide(L)'
;MATVIDAESKKKSLDIKSFIFWLIIIVAIVLPVVFFVSKKQSDKQQFASSEMFELVYDELKEFDGLNITSKGNEVDAILVKLDEVINAYPKTISAKRAEFYKGYVCYFAGKNEQAETIFKNFVAKNKKLFLTPKAYYFLSFVYSDLDKNDESINSLEYIVNEIKDSYYAPLAYFRLGQLFDLSNDKDNALKNYTILVEKYPNSSQVNLAKERISLLKNDIQIFN
;
A
#
# COMPACT_ATOMS: atom_id res chain seq x y z
N MET A 1 4.01 -39.67 -61.43
CA MET A 1 3.24 -38.61 -60.74
C MET A 1 3.45 -38.60 -59.23
N ALA A 2 3.38 -39.74 -58.52
CA ALA A 2 3.58 -39.80 -57.06
C ALA A 2 4.94 -39.27 -56.55
N THR A 3 6.03 -39.51 -57.29
CA THR A 3 7.40 -39.09 -56.92
C THR A 3 7.65 -37.58 -57.06
N VAL A 4 6.95 -36.91 -57.97
CA VAL A 4 7.08 -35.45 -58.18
C VAL A 4 6.32 -34.68 -57.11
N ILE A 5 5.13 -35.16 -56.74
CA ILE A 5 4.29 -34.57 -55.68
C ILE A 5 4.98 -34.67 -54.32
N ASP A 6 5.67 -35.78 -54.03
CA ASP A 6 6.40 -35.98 -52.78
C ASP A 6 7.60 -35.01 -52.66
N ALA A 7 8.36 -34.82 -53.74
CA ALA A 7 9.51 -33.89 -53.77
C ALA A 7 9.10 -32.42 -53.55
N GLU A 8 8.00 -31.99 -54.15
CA GLU A 8 7.48 -30.62 -54.00
C GLU A 8 6.92 -30.37 -52.59
N SER A 9 6.24 -31.36 -52.01
CA SER A 9 5.78 -31.30 -50.61
C SER A 9 6.94 -31.19 -49.62
N LYS A 10 8.02 -31.95 -49.85
CA LYS A 10 9.21 -31.97 -49.01
C LYS A 10 9.95 -30.64 -49.07
N LYS A 11 10.12 -30.06 -50.27
CA LYS A 11 10.72 -28.73 -50.47
C LYS A 11 9.94 -27.63 -49.72
N LYS A 12 8.61 -27.60 -49.87
CA LYS A 12 7.75 -26.64 -49.14
C LYS A 12 7.84 -26.80 -47.63
N SER A 13 7.93 -28.03 -47.13
CA SER A 13 8.10 -28.30 -45.69
C SER A 13 9.48 -27.84 -45.16
N LEU A 14 10.52 -27.95 -45.99
CA LEU A 14 11.88 -27.47 -45.69
C LEU A 14 11.93 -25.93 -45.66
N ASP A 15 11.26 -25.27 -46.60
CA ASP A 15 11.17 -23.80 -46.64
C ASP A 15 10.41 -23.24 -45.42
N ILE A 16 9.32 -23.89 -45.00
CA ILE A 16 8.57 -23.52 -43.79
C ILE A 16 9.43 -23.69 -42.53
N LYS A 17 10.17 -24.81 -42.40
CA LYS A 17 11.05 -25.03 -41.24
C LYS A 17 12.20 -24.02 -41.18
N SER A 18 12.78 -23.68 -42.33
CA SER A 18 13.84 -22.67 -42.43
C SER A 18 13.32 -21.28 -42.06
N PHE A 19 12.11 -20.92 -42.52
CA PHE A 19 11.45 -19.67 -42.14
C PHE A 19 11.17 -19.60 -40.63
N ILE A 20 10.61 -20.67 -40.06
CA ILE A 20 10.36 -20.77 -38.61
C ILE A 20 11.67 -20.66 -37.82
N PHE A 21 12.75 -21.29 -38.29
CA PHE A 21 14.06 -21.22 -37.65
C PHE A 21 14.61 -19.78 -37.61
N TRP A 22 14.58 -19.06 -38.73
CA TRP A 22 15.01 -17.65 -38.77
C TRP A 22 14.11 -16.74 -37.94
N LEU A 23 12.80 -16.98 -37.94
CA LEU A 23 11.85 -16.26 -37.10
C LEU A 23 12.19 -16.45 -35.61
N ILE A 24 12.49 -17.68 -35.19
CA ILE A 24 12.90 -17.98 -33.80
C ILE A 24 14.20 -17.24 -33.45
N ILE A 25 15.19 -17.23 -34.34
CA ILE A 25 16.45 -16.49 -34.11
C ILE A 25 16.19 -14.99 -33.97
N ILE A 26 15.37 -14.39 -34.83
CA ILE A 26 15.03 -12.97 -34.76
C ILE A 26 14.34 -12.66 -33.43
N VAL A 27 13.35 -13.46 -33.04
CA VAL A 27 12.64 -13.29 -31.77
C VAL A 27 13.60 -13.44 -30.58
N ALA A 28 14.52 -14.41 -30.63
CA ALA A 28 15.51 -14.67 -29.59
C ALA A 28 16.53 -13.52 -29.42
N ILE A 29 16.74 -12.67 -30.43
CA ILE A 29 17.63 -11.51 -30.35
C ILE A 29 16.85 -10.23 -30.01
N VAL A 30 15.71 -10.02 -30.66
CA VAL A 30 14.91 -8.79 -30.51
C VAL A 30 14.31 -8.69 -29.11
N LEU A 31 13.76 -9.78 -28.55
CA LEU A 31 13.13 -9.73 -27.22
C LEU A 31 14.13 -9.35 -26.10
N PRO A 32 15.35 -9.92 -26.00
CA PRO A 32 16.33 -9.48 -25.01
C PRO A 32 16.77 -8.03 -25.19
N VAL A 33 16.95 -7.55 -26.43
CA VAL A 33 17.34 -6.15 -26.69
C VAL A 33 16.23 -5.20 -26.26
N VAL A 34 14.97 -5.47 -26.63
CA VAL A 34 13.82 -4.68 -26.19
C VAL A 34 13.67 -4.72 -24.68
N PHE A 35 13.84 -5.89 -24.05
CA PHE A 35 13.83 -6.03 -22.59
C PHE A 35 14.93 -5.20 -21.93
N PHE A 36 16.17 -5.24 -22.45
CA PHE A 36 17.29 -4.48 -21.91
C PHE A 36 17.10 -2.97 -22.04
N VAL A 37 16.66 -2.49 -23.21
CA VAL A 37 16.35 -1.06 -23.42
C VAL A 37 15.20 -0.61 -22.53
N SER A 38 14.13 -1.41 -22.45
CA SER A 38 12.96 -1.12 -21.60
C SER A 38 13.34 -1.09 -20.12
N LYS A 39 14.18 -2.03 -19.67
CA LYS A 39 14.72 -2.07 -18.31
C LYS A 39 15.57 -0.84 -18.02
N LYS A 40 16.53 -0.49 -18.90
CA LYS A 40 17.36 0.71 -18.74
C LYS A 40 16.54 2.00 -18.66
N GLN A 41 15.50 2.12 -19.49
CA GLN A 41 14.57 3.25 -19.44
C GLN A 41 13.76 3.27 -18.13
N SER A 42 13.28 2.11 -17.68
CA SER A 42 12.60 1.95 -16.40
C SER A 42 13.50 2.33 -15.22
N ASP A 43 14.75 1.89 -15.22
CA ASP A 43 15.73 2.19 -14.17
C ASP A 43 16.03 3.70 -14.11
N LYS A 44 16.17 4.35 -15.28
CA LYS A 44 16.31 5.82 -15.36
C LYS A 44 15.09 6.55 -14.78
N GLN A 45 13.88 6.07 -15.06
CA GLN A 45 12.66 6.65 -14.49
C GLN A 45 12.58 6.47 -12.97
N GLN A 46 12.95 5.29 -12.45
CA GLN A 46 12.99 5.04 -11.00
C GLN A 46 14.00 5.95 -10.29
N PHE A 47 15.17 6.16 -10.91
CA PHE A 47 16.19 7.06 -10.35
C PHE A 47 15.69 8.51 -10.31
N ALA A 48 15.21 9.04 -11.44
CA ALA A 48 14.71 10.41 -11.52
C ALA A 48 13.51 10.66 -10.59
N SER A 49 12.57 9.71 -10.50
CA SER A 49 11.43 9.85 -9.59
C SER A 49 11.82 9.74 -8.13
N SER A 50 12.87 8.98 -7.80
CA SER A 50 13.43 8.94 -6.45
C SER A 50 14.02 10.29 -6.07
N GLU A 51 14.82 10.91 -6.95
CA GLU A 51 15.41 12.22 -6.69
C GLU A 51 14.34 13.28 -6.41
N MET A 52 13.31 13.36 -7.26
CA MET A 52 12.21 14.30 -7.04
C MET A 52 11.43 14.00 -5.76
N PHE A 53 11.16 12.72 -5.46
CA PHE A 53 10.43 12.37 -4.25
C PHE A 53 11.21 12.73 -2.98
N GLU A 54 12.53 12.51 -2.95
CA GLU A 54 13.33 12.81 -1.76
C GLU A 54 13.35 14.33 -1.46
N LEU A 55 13.27 15.20 -2.47
CA LEU A 55 13.11 16.65 -2.24
C LEU A 55 11.83 16.98 -1.47
N VAL A 56 10.70 16.38 -1.86
CA VAL A 56 9.41 16.58 -1.18
C VAL A 56 9.39 15.86 0.18
N TYR A 57 10.17 14.80 0.33
CA TYR A 57 10.20 14.01 1.56
C TYR A 57 10.79 14.77 2.74
N ASP A 58 11.74 15.67 2.51
CA ASP A 58 12.24 16.55 3.56
C ASP A 58 11.16 17.53 4.05
N GLU A 59 10.35 18.08 3.15
CA GLU A 59 9.19 18.90 3.51
C GLU A 59 8.13 18.10 4.27
N LEU A 60 7.95 16.82 3.94
CA LEU A 60 7.04 15.94 4.70
C LEU A 60 7.51 15.73 6.16
N LYS A 61 8.83 15.67 6.41
CA LYS A 61 9.35 15.57 7.77
C LYS A 61 9.11 16.85 8.56
N GLU A 62 9.28 18.00 7.92
CA GLU A 62 8.98 19.30 8.53
C GLU A 62 7.48 19.41 8.83
N PHE A 63 6.65 19.02 7.86
CA PHE A 63 5.19 18.96 7.99
C PHE A 63 4.74 18.18 9.22
N ASP A 64 5.36 17.02 9.50
CA ASP A 64 5.02 16.21 10.67
C ASP A 64 5.21 16.95 12.01
N GLY A 65 6.19 17.86 12.08
CA GLY A 65 6.48 18.69 13.25
C GLY A 65 5.63 19.96 13.38
N LEU A 66 4.82 20.30 12.38
CA LEU A 66 4.00 21.52 12.38
C LEU A 66 2.74 21.40 13.24
N ASN A 67 2.29 22.53 13.78
CA ASN A 67 0.95 22.64 14.37
C ASN A 67 -0.14 22.63 13.28
N ILE A 68 -1.41 22.43 13.67
CA ILE A 68 -2.53 22.30 12.74
C ILE A 68 -2.67 23.50 11.78
N THR A 69 -2.53 24.73 12.28
CA THR A 69 -2.63 25.94 11.45
C THR A 69 -1.51 26.02 10.42
N SER A 70 -0.27 25.75 10.84
CA SER A 70 0.89 25.71 9.95
C SER A 70 0.79 24.59 8.93
N LYS A 71 0.28 23.40 9.33
CA LYS A 71 -0.02 22.31 8.39
C LYS A 71 -0.95 22.78 7.28
N GLY A 72 -2.03 23.49 7.62
CA GLY A 72 -2.99 24.00 6.63
C GLY A 72 -2.35 24.86 5.53
N ASN A 73 -1.36 25.69 5.87
CA ASN A 73 -0.69 26.58 4.92
C ASN A 73 0.27 25.85 3.95
N GLU A 74 0.92 24.78 4.42
CA GLU A 74 1.91 24.04 3.62
C GLU A 74 1.28 22.95 2.74
N VAL A 75 0.04 22.54 3.04
CA VAL A 75 -0.63 21.41 2.37
C VAL A 75 -0.65 21.57 0.86
N ASP A 76 -1.10 22.71 0.34
CA ASP A 76 -1.27 22.84 -1.11
C ASP A 76 0.09 22.83 -1.84
N ALA A 77 1.13 23.41 -1.24
CA ALA A 77 2.48 23.38 -1.80
C ALA A 77 3.05 21.95 -1.86
N ILE A 78 2.89 21.17 -0.77
CA ILE A 78 3.34 19.78 -0.72
C ILE A 78 2.56 18.93 -1.72
N LEU A 79 1.23 19.10 -1.81
CA LEU A 79 0.39 18.35 -2.73
C LEU A 79 0.79 18.55 -4.20
N VAL A 80 1.13 19.79 -4.60
CA VAL A 80 1.62 20.09 -5.95
C VAL A 80 2.88 19.29 -6.27
N LYS A 81 3.87 19.29 -5.37
CA LYS A 81 5.13 18.58 -5.60
C LYS A 81 4.96 17.06 -5.60
N LEU A 82 4.07 16.53 -4.77
CA LEU A 82 3.71 15.11 -4.82
C LEU A 82 3.05 14.74 -6.17
N ASP A 83 2.17 15.60 -6.68
CA ASP A 83 1.53 15.39 -7.98
C ASP A 83 2.51 15.47 -9.15
N GLU A 84 3.55 16.30 -9.06
CA GLU A 84 4.64 16.31 -10.06
C GLU A 84 5.33 14.95 -10.15
N VAL A 85 5.65 14.31 -9.02
CA VAL A 85 6.24 12.96 -8.98
C VAL A 85 5.28 11.92 -9.58
N ILE A 86 4.01 11.96 -9.20
CA ILE A 86 2.99 11.01 -9.63
C ILE A 86 2.77 11.11 -11.15
N ASN A 87 2.62 12.32 -11.67
CA ASN A 87 2.30 12.57 -13.07
C ASN A 87 3.49 12.30 -14.00
N ALA A 88 4.71 12.67 -13.58
CA ALA A 88 5.90 12.44 -14.38
C ALA A 88 6.30 10.96 -14.43
N TYR A 89 6.09 10.21 -13.34
CA TYR A 89 6.62 8.84 -13.20
C TYR A 89 5.63 7.83 -12.60
N PRO A 90 4.40 7.69 -13.12
CA PRO A 90 3.28 7.00 -12.45
C PRO A 90 3.50 5.51 -12.15
N LYS A 91 4.46 4.85 -12.81
CA LYS A 91 4.76 3.42 -12.63
C LYS A 91 5.86 3.14 -11.60
N THR A 92 6.54 4.17 -11.12
CA THR A 92 7.69 4.04 -10.23
C THR A 92 7.29 3.79 -8.78
N ILE A 93 8.22 3.32 -7.95
CA ILE A 93 7.99 3.14 -6.51
C ILE A 93 7.83 4.50 -5.83
N SER A 94 8.59 5.51 -6.26
CA SER A 94 8.52 6.87 -5.71
C SER A 94 7.17 7.53 -5.99
N ALA A 95 6.58 7.34 -7.18
CA ALA A 95 5.22 7.81 -7.44
C ALA A 95 4.17 7.13 -6.54
N LYS A 96 4.33 5.83 -6.24
CA LYS A 96 3.46 5.15 -5.26
C LYS A 96 3.68 5.69 -3.84
N ARG A 97 4.94 5.94 -3.44
CA ARG A 97 5.23 6.61 -2.16
C ARG A 97 4.55 7.98 -2.11
N ALA A 98 4.63 8.76 -3.19
CA ALA A 98 3.98 10.05 -3.32
C ALA A 98 2.45 9.96 -3.20
N GLU A 99 1.81 8.98 -3.86
CA GLU A 99 0.36 8.74 -3.74
C GLU A 99 -0.05 8.44 -2.28
N PHE A 100 0.73 7.62 -1.57
CA PHE A 100 0.52 7.39 -0.14
C PHE A 100 0.62 8.69 0.67
N TYR A 101 1.69 9.47 0.47
CA TYR A 101 1.90 10.71 1.23
C TYR A 101 0.91 11.81 0.86
N LYS A 102 0.34 11.77 -0.34
CA LYS A 102 -0.75 12.67 -0.74
C LYS A 102 -1.98 12.43 0.15
N GLY A 103 -2.36 11.17 0.35
CA GLY A 103 -3.45 10.80 1.27
C GLY A 103 -3.13 11.17 2.72
N TYR A 104 -1.88 10.96 3.14
CA TYR A 104 -1.41 11.31 4.48
C TYR A 104 -1.53 12.81 4.77
N VAL A 105 -1.03 13.66 3.86
CA VAL A 105 -1.11 15.12 4.00
C VAL A 105 -2.56 15.59 3.99
N CYS A 106 -3.41 15.04 3.10
CA CYS A 106 -4.84 15.35 3.10
C CYS A 106 -5.51 15.01 4.43
N TYR A 107 -5.22 13.83 5.02
CA TYR A 107 -5.77 13.45 6.32
C TYR A 107 -5.36 14.43 7.43
N PHE A 108 -4.07 14.74 7.56
CA PHE A 108 -3.60 15.69 8.58
C PHE A 108 -4.02 17.14 8.32
N ALA A 109 -4.48 17.46 7.12
CA ALA A 109 -5.12 18.73 6.78
C ALA A 109 -6.63 18.77 7.08
N GLY A 110 -7.21 17.67 7.58
CA GLY A 110 -8.65 17.52 7.78
C GLY A 110 -9.45 17.34 6.48
N LYS A 111 -8.79 17.12 5.33
CA LYS A 111 -9.43 16.85 4.03
C LYS A 111 -9.78 15.35 3.94
N ASN A 112 -10.63 14.87 4.85
CA ASN A 112 -10.85 13.44 5.10
C ASN A 112 -11.47 12.70 3.91
N GLU A 113 -12.39 13.29 3.17
CA GLU A 113 -13.00 12.65 1.98
C GLU A 113 -11.98 12.48 0.84
N GLN A 114 -11.05 13.43 0.71
CA GLN A 114 -9.94 13.33 -0.25
C GLN A 114 -8.97 12.23 0.18
N ALA A 115 -8.62 12.19 1.48
CA ALA A 115 -7.77 11.14 2.04
C ALA A 115 -8.39 9.76 1.86
N GLU A 116 -9.70 9.61 2.09
CA GLU A 116 -10.45 8.36 1.87
C GLU A 116 -10.27 7.89 0.43
N THR A 117 -10.55 8.79 -0.53
CA THR A 117 -10.47 8.47 -1.96
C THR A 117 -9.06 8.04 -2.35
N ILE A 118 -8.03 8.75 -1.88
CA ILE A 118 -6.63 8.45 -2.19
C ILE A 118 -6.23 7.10 -1.58
N PHE A 119 -6.48 6.88 -0.29
CA PHE A 119 -6.06 5.64 0.36
C PHE A 119 -6.80 4.42 -0.17
N LYS A 120 -8.10 4.50 -0.45
CA LYS A 120 -8.87 3.40 -1.09
C LYS A 120 -8.28 3.01 -2.44
N ASN A 121 -7.99 3.99 -3.28
CA ASN A 121 -7.35 3.75 -4.57
C ASN A 121 -5.95 3.14 -4.41
N PHE A 122 -5.18 3.64 -3.44
CA PHE A 122 -3.84 3.15 -3.16
C PHE A 122 -3.84 1.68 -2.74
N VAL A 123 -4.67 1.29 -1.76
CA VAL A 123 -4.70 -0.10 -1.27
C VAL A 123 -5.26 -1.07 -2.31
N ALA A 124 -6.20 -0.63 -3.15
CA ALA A 124 -6.74 -1.42 -4.24
C ALA A 124 -5.68 -1.76 -5.31
N LYS A 125 -4.83 -0.79 -5.65
CA LYS A 125 -3.79 -0.94 -6.69
C LYS A 125 -2.49 -1.55 -6.19
N ASN A 126 -2.14 -1.36 -4.92
CA ASN A 126 -0.78 -1.63 -4.41
C ASN A 126 -0.72 -2.76 -3.36
N LYS A 127 -1.54 -3.82 -3.48
CA LYS A 127 -1.68 -4.89 -2.45
C LYS A 127 -0.38 -5.45 -1.84
N LYS A 128 0.72 -5.53 -2.61
CA LYS A 128 2.01 -6.10 -2.17
C LYS A 128 3.06 -5.07 -1.74
N LEU A 129 2.73 -3.78 -1.74
CA LEU A 129 3.68 -2.73 -1.39
C LEU A 129 3.86 -2.67 0.13
N PHE A 130 5.09 -2.40 0.60
CA PHE A 130 5.40 -2.29 2.02
C PHE A 130 4.57 -1.21 2.75
N LEU A 131 4.11 -0.18 2.03
CA LEU A 131 3.26 0.88 2.57
C LEU A 131 1.78 0.50 2.68
N THR A 132 1.34 -0.63 2.13
CA THR A 132 -0.08 -1.00 2.09
C THR A 132 -0.68 -1.23 3.48
N PRO A 133 -0.01 -1.92 4.42
CA PRO A 133 -0.47 -1.99 5.81
C PRO A 133 -0.59 -0.60 6.46
N LYS A 134 0.36 0.29 6.20
CA LYS A 134 0.32 1.68 6.68
C LYS A 134 -0.90 2.42 6.11
N ALA A 135 -1.18 2.25 4.81
CA ALA A 135 -2.34 2.87 4.17
C ALA A 135 -3.68 2.37 4.73
N TYR A 136 -3.84 1.05 4.95
CA TYR A 136 -5.01 0.52 5.65
C TYR A 136 -5.13 1.06 7.07
N TYR A 137 -4.01 1.20 7.78
CA TYR A 137 -4.00 1.74 9.13
C TYR A 137 -4.49 3.19 9.13
N PHE A 138 -3.93 4.07 8.30
CA PHE A 138 -4.41 5.46 8.15
C PHE A 138 -5.85 5.54 7.65
N LEU A 139 -6.26 4.67 6.73
CA LEU A 139 -7.63 4.63 6.23
C LEU A 139 -8.63 4.33 7.36
N SER A 140 -8.26 3.55 8.39
CA SER A 140 -9.11 3.38 9.58
C SER A 140 -9.31 4.68 10.37
N PHE A 141 -8.29 5.55 10.45
CA PHE A 141 -8.46 6.86 11.09
C PHE A 141 -9.34 7.76 10.25
N VAL A 142 -9.08 7.84 8.95
CA VAL A 142 -9.91 8.59 8.00
C VAL A 142 -11.37 8.16 8.10
N TYR A 143 -11.64 6.85 8.15
CA TYR A 143 -13.01 6.35 8.31
C TYR A 143 -13.61 6.70 9.67
N SER A 144 -12.84 6.63 10.75
CA SER A 144 -13.33 7.02 12.09
C SER A 144 -13.71 8.50 12.14
N ASP A 145 -12.90 9.38 11.53
CA ASP A 145 -13.17 10.82 11.45
C ASP A 145 -14.32 11.18 10.50
N LEU A 146 -14.76 10.22 9.68
CA LEU A 146 -15.95 10.32 8.82
C LEU A 146 -17.16 9.57 9.41
N ASP A 147 -17.09 9.14 10.67
CA ASP A 147 -18.10 8.33 11.37
C ASP A 147 -18.43 6.98 10.70
N LYS A 148 -17.52 6.48 9.85
CA LYS A 148 -17.61 5.20 9.12
C LYS A 148 -16.96 4.06 9.92
N ASN A 149 -17.53 3.76 11.08
CA ASN A 149 -16.92 2.83 12.04
C ASN A 149 -16.75 1.40 11.50
N ASP A 150 -17.72 0.90 10.72
CA ASP A 150 -17.65 -0.44 10.14
C ASP A 150 -16.50 -0.53 9.12
N GLU A 151 -16.33 0.47 8.25
CA GLU A 151 -15.23 0.54 7.29
C GLU A 151 -13.87 0.71 7.98
N SER A 152 -13.84 1.42 9.11
CA SER A 152 -12.66 1.53 9.97
C SER A 152 -12.23 0.16 10.50
N ILE A 153 -13.16 -0.60 11.08
CA ILE A 153 -12.93 -1.97 11.57
C ILE A 153 -12.47 -2.87 10.43
N ASN A 154 -13.20 -2.91 9.31
CA ASN A 154 -12.86 -3.72 8.14
C ASN A 154 -11.45 -3.47 7.61
N SER A 155 -10.99 -2.20 7.63
CA SER A 155 -9.64 -1.84 7.18
C SER A 155 -8.56 -2.41 8.10
N LEU A 156 -8.80 -2.45 9.40
CA LEU A 156 -7.88 -3.01 10.39
C LEU A 156 -7.92 -4.54 10.41
N GLU A 157 -9.11 -5.12 10.25
CA GLU A 157 -9.30 -6.56 10.10
C GLU A 157 -8.52 -7.11 8.91
N TYR A 158 -8.49 -6.36 7.79
CA TYR A 158 -7.66 -6.72 6.64
C TYR A 158 -6.17 -6.83 7.02
N ILE A 159 -5.64 -5.93 7.85
CA ILE A 159 -4.23 -5.98 8.29
C ILE A 159 -3.99 -7.27 9.10
N VAL A 160 -4.85 -7.56 10.08
CA VAL A 160 -4.63 -8.69 11.00
C VAL A 160 -4.97 -10.05 10.40
N ASN A 161 -5.75 -10.09 9.32
CA ASN A 161 -6.14 -11.30 8.62
C ASN A 161 -5.32 -11.59 7.36
N GLU A 162 -4.95 -10.57 6.59
CA GLU A 162 -4.28 -10.73 5.29
C GLU A 162 -2.80 -10.29 5.32
N ILE A 163 -2.41 -9.39 6.24
CA ILE A 163 -1.05 -8.83 6.30
C ILE A 163 -0.41 -8.95 7.70
N LYS A 164 -0.53 -10.15 8.26
CA LYS A 164 -0.27 -10.49 9.69
C LYS A 164 1.16 -10.22 10.16
N ASP A 165 2.12 -10.23 9.25
CA ASP A 165 3.56 -10.07 9.52
C ASP A 165 4.03 -8.62 9.38
N SER A 166 3.13 -7.69 9.07
CA SER A 166 3.47 -6.29 8.98
C SER A 166 3.70 -5.66 10.34
N TYR A 167 4.55 -4.63 10.39
CA TYR A 167 4.73 -3.78 11.57
C TYR A 167 3.41 -3.22 12.11
N TYR A 168 2.41 -3.04 11.24
CA TYR A 168 1.10 -2.49 11.57
C TYR A 168 0.13 -3.50 12.17
N ALA A 169 0.41 -4.80 12.14
CA ALA A 169 -0.48 -5.81 12.72
C ALA A 169 -0.74 -5.60 14.22
N PRO A 170 0.26 -5.42 15.10
CA PRO A 170 -0.01 -5.13 16.51
C PRO A 170 -0.70 -3.77 16.73
N LEU A 171 -0.39 -2.76 15.91
CA LEU A 171 -1.05 -1.45 15.98
C LEU A 171 -2.53 -1.58 15.60
N ALA A 172 -2.85 -2.43 14.63
CA ALA A 172 -4.21 -2.70 14.18
C ALA A 172 -5.03 -3.43 15.24
N TYR A 173 -4.46 -4.45 15.91
CA TYR A 173 -5.12 -5.08 17.06
C TYR A 173 -5.41 -4.09 18.19
N PHE A 174 -4.45 -3.21 18.51
CA PHE A 174 -4.68 -2.17 19.51
C PHE A 174 -5.85 -1.25 19.11
N ARG A 175 -5.85 -0.78 17.86
CA ARG A 175 -6.88 0.14 17.37
C ARG A 175 -8.25 -0.52 17.23
N LEU A 176 -8.32 -1.79 16.81
CA LEU A 176 -9.56 -2.58 16.87
C LEU A 176 -10.10 -2.64 18.29
N GLY A 177 -9.24 -2.93 19.26
CA GLY A 177 -9.62 -2.90 20.68
C GLY A 177 -10.22 -1.55 21.09
N GLN A 178 -9.61 -0.43 20.68
CA GLN A 178 -10.12 0.91 20.98
C GLN A 178 -11.49 1.18 20.34
N LEU A 179 -11.70 0.77 19.08
CA LEU A 179 -12.97 0.99 18.39
C LEU A 179 -14.11 0.20 19.04
N PHE A 180 -13.87 -1.06 19.41
CA PHE A 180 -14.86 -1.87 20.13
C PHE A 180 -15.13 -1.36 21.55
N ASP A 181 -14.10 -0.86 22.23
CA ASP A 181 -14.23 -0.25 23.56
C ASP A 181 -15.12 1.01 23.50
N LEU A 182 -14.89 1.87 22.50
CA LEU A 182 -15.70 3.06 22.24
C LEU A 182 -17.16 2.73 21.86
N SER A 183 -17.41 1.59 21.21
CA SER A 183 -18.77 1.11 20.92
C SER A 183 -19.40 0.29 22.06
N ASN A 184 -18.74 0.24 23.22
CA ASN A 184 -19.16 -0.52 24.40
C ASN A 184 -19.24 -2.06 24.17
N ASP A 185 -18.60 -2.56 23.10
CA ASP A 185 -18.41 -3.98 22.84
C ASP A 185 -17.16 -4.47 23.58
N LYS A 186 -17.33 -4.66 24.90
CA LYS A 186 -16.22 -5.01 25.81
C LYS A 186 -15.60 -6.36 25.47
N ASP A 187 -16.38 -7.31 24.94
CA ASP A 187 -15.91 -8.65 24.60
C ASP A 187 -14.93 -8.60 23.42
N ASN A 188 -15.30 -7.91 22.34
CA ASN A 188 -14.38 -7.76 21.20
C ASN A 188 -13.19 -6.84 21.52
N ALA A 189 -13.37 -5.84 22.38
CA ALA A 189 -12.27 -5.03 22.88
C ALA A 189 -11.23 -5.88 23.62
N LEU A 190 -11.67 -6.66 24.62
CA LEU A 190 -10.82 -7.57 25.39
C LEU A 190 -10.12 -8.60 24.51
N LYS A 191 -10.84 -9.19 23.55
CA LYS A 191 -10.28 -10.14 22.59
C LYS A 191 -9.11 -9.54 21.81
N ASN A 192 -9.29 -8.38 21.20
CA ASN A 192 -8.25 -7.76 20.37
C ASN A 192 -7.04 -7.29 21.18
N TYR A 193 -7.25 -6.69 22.35
CA TYR A 193 -6.14 -6.34 23.24
C TYR A 193 -5.38 -7.57 23.73
N THR A 194 -6.08 -8.67 24.05
CA THR A 194 -5.44 -9.91 24.50
C THR A 194 -4.58 -10.52 23.39
N ILE A 195 -5.09 -10.60 22.15
CA ILE A 195 -4.31 -11.08 21.00
C ILE A 195 -3.03 -10.25 20.80
N LEU A 196 -3.11 -8.92 20.94
CA LEU A 196 -1.94 -8.06 20.89
C LEU A 196 -0.89 -8.44 21.94
N VAL A 197 -1.30 -8.60 23.20
CA VAL A 197 -0.39 -8.93 24.31
C VAL A 197 0.25 -10.31 24.12
N GLU A 198 -0.51 -11.30 23.68
CA GLU A 198 -0.05 -12.68 23.55
C GLU A 198 0.83 -12.88 22.31
N LYS A 199 0.41 -12.35 21.16
CA LYS A 199 1.08 -12.60 19.87
C LYS A 199 2.19 -11.62 19.55
N TYR A 200 2.13 -10.39 20.09
CA TYR A 200 3.11 -9.34 19.82
C TYR A 200 3.66 -8.72 21.11
N PRO A 201 4.26 -9.52 22.03
CA PRO A 201 4.66 -9.07 23.36
C PRO A 201 5.71 -7.94 23.37
N ASN A 202 6.43 -7.75 22.27
CA ASN A 202 7.46 -6.70 22.11
C ASN A 202 6.93 -5.43 21.43
N SER A 203 5.63 -5.37 21.13
CA SER A 203 5.02 -4.19 20.51
C SER A 203 4.93 -3.02 21.50
N SER A 204 5.13 -1.80 21.00
CA SER A 204 5.00 -0.55 21.78
C SER A 204 3.64 -0.38 22.44
N GLN A 205 2.58 -1.03 21.92
CA GLN A 205 1.21 -0.90 22.39
C GLN A 205 0.86 -1.86 23.53
N VAL A 206 1.73 -2.82 23.88
CA VAL A 206 1.42 -3.90 24.83
C VAL A 206 1.07 -3.39 26.22
N ASN A 207 1.82 -2.41 26.74
CA ASN A 207 1.56 -1.88 28.09
C ASN A 207 0.21 -1.17 28.17
N LEU A 208 -0.12 -0.36 27.16
CA LEU A 208 -1.42 0.30 27.06
C LEU A 208 -2.55 -0.72 26.90
N ALA A 209 -2.34 -1.79 26.13
CA ALA A 209 -3.32 -2.86 25.98
C ALA A 209 -3.60 -3.60 27.30
N LYS A 210 -2.56 -3.89 28.09
CA LYS A 210 -2.71 -4.50 29.42
C LYS A 210 -3.51 -3.62 30.37
N GLU A 211 -3.26 -2.31 30.34
CA GLU A 211 -4.02 -1.34 31.13
C GLU A 211 -5.51 -1.35 30.75
N ARG A 212 -5.83 -1.26 29.45
CA ARG A 212 -7.22 -1.34 28.98
C ARG A 212 -7.89 -2.67 29.35
N ILE A 213 -7.20 -3.80 29.24
CA ILE A 213 -7.73 -5.11 29.67
C ILE A 213 -8.10 -5.08 31.15
N SER A 214 -7.24 -4.52 32.01
CA SER A 214 -7.51 -4.45 33.46
C SER A 214 -8.74 -3.61 33.76
N LEU A 215 -8.87 -2.45 33.12
CA LEU A 215 -10.02 -1.56 33.30
C LEU A 215 -11.33 -2.23 32.87
N LEU A 216 -11.36 -2.82 31.68
CA LEU A 216 -12.54 -3.47 31.13
C LEU A 216 -13.01 -4.66 31.99
N LYS A 217 -12.08 -5.45 32.54
CA LYS A 217 -12.42 -6.57 33.44
C LYS A 217 -12.99 -6.10 34.78
N ASN A 218 -12.43 -5.04 35.35
CA ASN A 218 -12.93 -4.47 36.60
C ASN A 218 -14.34 -3.92 36.43
N ASP A 219 -14.61 -3.23 35.32
CA ASP A 219 -15.97 -2.74 35.04
C ASP A 219 -16.98 -3.88 34.98
N ILE A 220 -16.65 -4.99 34.29
CA ILE A 220 -17.54 -6.16 34.21
C ILE A 220 -17.83 -6.74 35.60
N GLN A 221 -16.85 -6.73 36.52
CA GLN A 221 -17.04 -7.22 37.89
C GLN A 221 -17.94 -6.32 38.75
N ILE A 222 -18.07 -5.04 38.43
CA ILE A 222 -18.93 -4.11 39.18
C ILE A 222 -20.42 -4.28 38.80
N PHE A 223 -20.71 -4.71 37.58
CA PHE A 223 -22.08 -4.83 37.06
C PHE A 223 -22.69 -6.24 37.19
N ASN A 224 -21.93 -7.22 37.70
CA ASN A 224 -22.39 -8.59 37.98
C ASN A 224 -22.53 -8.81 39.50
#